data_AF-A0A151J7D9-F1
#
_entry.id   AF-A0A151J7D9-F1
#
_cell.length_a   1.000
_cell.length_b   1.000
_cell.length_c   1.000
_cell.angle_alpha   90.00
_cell.angle_beta   90.00
_cell.angle_gamma   90.00
#
_symmetry.space_group_name_H-M   'P 1'
#
loop_
_entity.id
_entity.type
_entity.pdbx_description
1 polymer ?
#
loop_
_entity_poly.entity_id
_entity_poly.type
_entity_poly.pdbx_seq_one_letter_code
_entity_poly.pdbx_strand_id
1 'polypeptide(L)'
;MTFYRTLLSGFNYRRESSSKTKLTAKSFSEDAIYAVTSGKIKPSKHINLGITLKSLTSSKKILNIVNSYGHCCSYNVVEELETEATFASTDRTEICPCDIQLKSDLKTGVAYDNFDRFVETIDGKDTLHDTVGIIFQDISEDFTGLRAIQKDNVQDLASIGKKRRTFDAIIPDSFNRT
;
A
#
# COMPACT_ATOMS: atom_id res chain seq x y z
N MET A 1 11.08 22.39 9.03
CA MET A 1 10.45 22.37 7.70
C MET A 1 10.66 23.66 6.91
N THR A 2 10.25 24.83 7.41
CA THR A 2 10.39 26.11 6.68
C THR A 2 11.84 26.42 6.29
N PHE A 3 12.80 26.19 7.20
CA PHE A 3 14.24 26.34 6.91
C PHE A 3 14.71 25.57 5.67
N TYR A 4 14.54 24.24 5.65
CA TYR A 4 14.96 23.42 4.51
C TYR A 4 14.18 23.75 3.24
N ARG A 5 12.92 24.17 3.35
CA ARG A 5 12.13 24.59 2.20
C ARG A 5 12.71 25.85 1.56
N THR A 6 13.00 26.87 2.36
CA THR A 6 13.65 28.12 1.91
C THR A 6 15.04 27.85 1.34
N LEU A 7 15.82 26.98 2.00
CA LEU A 7 17.15 26.57 1.53
C LEU A 7 17.09 25.92 0.14
N LEU A 8 16.13 25.02 -0.08
CA LEU A 8 16.00 24.26 -1.34
C LEU A 8 15.28 25.03 -2.46
N SER A 9 14.40 25.97 -2.12
CA SER A 9 13.72 26.83 -3.09
C SER A 9 14.59 28.01 -3.54
N GLY A 10 15.49 28.49 -2.67
CA GLY A 10 16.20 29.75 -2.87
C GLY A 10 15.22 30.92 -3.05
N PHE A 11 15.61 31.91 -3.84
CA PHE A 11 14.77 33.07 -4.18
C PHE A 11 13.65 32.78 -5.20
N ASN A 12 13.50 31.54 -5.65
CA ASN A 12 12.49 31.17 -6.64
C ASN A 12 11.17 30.74 -5.96
N TYR A 13 10.23 31.68 -5.87
CA TYR A 13 8.91 31.45 -5.27
C TYR A 13 8.12 30.30 -5.92
N ARG A 14 8.26 30.12 -7.24
CA ARG A 14 7.66 28.99 -7.98
C ARG A 14 8.21 27.62 -7.54
N ARG A 15 9.48 27.57 -7.10
CA ARG A 15 10.11 26.35 -6.60
C ARG A 15 9.70 26.05 -5.17
N GLU A 16 9.36 27.08 -4.39
CA GLU A 16 8.88 26.94 -3.03
C GLU A 16 7.51 26.24 -2.96
N SER A 17 6.61 26.54 -3.90
CA SER A 17 5.28 25.91 -3.96
C SER A 17 5.30 24.48 -4.51
N SER A 18 6.39 24.08 -5.17
CA SER A 18 6.54 22.74 -5.76
C SER A 18 6.45 21.61 -4.72
N SER A 19 5.66 20.59 -5.02
CA SER A 19 5.53 19.38 -4.21
C SER A 19 6.87 18.67 -4.01
N LYS A 20 7.76 18.69 -5.01
CA LYS A 20 9.09 18.07 -4.92
C LYS A 20 9.94 18.73 -3.84
N THR A 21 9.96 20.07 -3.79
CA THR A 21 10.71 20.83 -2.78
C THR A 21 10.17 20.58 -1.37
N LYS A 22 8.84 20.46 -1.21
CA LYS A 22 8.24 20.12 0.09
C LYS A 22 8.66 18.72 0.55
N LEU A 23 8.66 17.74 -0.36
CA LEU A 23 9.05 16.36 -0.06
C LEU A 23 10.54 16.25 0.29
N THR A 24 11.42 16.91 -0.46
CA THR A 24 12.86 16.93 -0.14
C THR A 24 13.12 17.66 1.16
N ALA A 25 12.48 18.81 1.41
CA ALA A 25 12.60 19.53 2.68
C ALA A 25 12.14 18.68 3.87
N LYS A 26 11.09 17.87 3.70
CA LYS A 26 10.66 16.87 4.70
C LYS A 26 11.76 15.85 4.97
N SER A 27 12.29 15.23 3.91
CA SER A 27 13.34 14.23 4.00
C SER A 27 14.59 14.75 4.74
N PHE A 28 15.06 15.96 4.42
CA PHE A 28 16.17 16.60 5.14
C PHE A 28 15.83 16.98 6.58
N SER A 29 14.60 17.43 6.84
CA SER A 29 14.16 17.72 8.22
C SER A 29 14.18 16.46 9.08
N GLU A 30 13.74 15.32 8.53
CA GLU A 30 13.76 14.03 9.21
C GLU A 30 15.19 13.53 9.45
N ASP A 31 16.10 13.66 8.48
CA ASP A 31 17.53 13.37 8.70
C ASP A 31 18.14 14.22 9.81
N ALA A 32 17.82 15.51 9.85
CA ALA A 32 18.31 16.41 10.89
C ALA A 32 17.80 15.99 12.27
N ILE A 33 16.51 15.64 12.39
CA ILE A 33 15.92 15.16 13.64
C ILE A 33 16.63 13.86 14.08
N TYR A 34 16.81 12.91 13.17
CA TYR A 34 17.48 11.65 13.50
C TYR A 34 18.92 11.88 13.97
N ALA A 35 19.67 12.74 13.28
CA ALA A 35 21.05 13.08 13.62
C ALA A 35 21.15 13.79 14.98
N VAL A 36 20.34 14.83 15.21
CA VAL A 36 20.35 15.61 16.46
C VAL A 36 19.92 14.77 17.65
N THR A 37 18.99 13.84 17.45
CA THR A 37 18.51 12.95 18.52
C THR A 37 19.36 11.70 18.69
N SER A 38 20.44 11.54 17.90
CA SER A 38 21.29 10.36 17.89
C SER A 38 20.48 9.05 17.74
N GLY A 39 19.44 9.06 16.90
CA GLY A 39 18.58 7.91 16.64
C GLY A 39 17.57 7.56 17.74
N LYS A 40 17.46 8.38 18.80
CA LYS A 40 16.42 8.23 19.83
C LYS A 40 15.03 8.41 19.22
N ILE A 41 14.85 9.46 18.42
CA ILE A 41 13.65 9.66 17.62
C ILE A 41 13.89 8.99 16.26
N LYS A 42 12.92 8.18 15.80
CA LYS A 42 12.97 7.45 14.53
C LYS A 42 11.90 8.03 13.59
N PRO A 43 12.27 9.01 12.74
CA PRO A 43 11.33 9.59 11.80
C PRO A 43 10.80 8.57 10.79
N SER A 44 9.69 8.92 10.13
CA SER A 44 9.03 8.05 9.15
C SER A 44 9.97 7.62 8.03
N LYS A 45 10.83 8.51 7.50
CA LYS A 45 11.86 8.14 6.51
C LYS A 45 12.76 7.01 6.99
N HIS A 46 13.32 7.11 8.19
CA HIS A 46 14.30 6.14 8.71
C HIS A 46 13.69 4.77 8.97
N ILE A 47 12.43 4.74 9.43
CA ILE A 47 11.67 3.51 9.62
C ILE A 47 11.32 2.89 8.26
N ASN A 48 10.68 3.67 7.38
CA ASN A 48 10.20 3.18 6.08
C ASN A 48 11.35 2.71 5.20
N LEU A 49 12.48 3.44 5.20
CA LEU A 49 13.66 3.05 4.44
C LEU A 49 14.24 1.72 4.95
N GLY A 50 14.23 1.49 6.27
CA GLY A 50 14.72 0.24 6.86
C GLY A 50 13.86 -0.95 6.53
N ILE A 51 12.54 -0.82 6.70
CA ILE A 51 11.58 -1.87 6.37
C ILE A 51 11.66 -2.21 4.87
N THR A 52 11.66 -1.19 4.00
CA THR A 52 11.74 -1.42 2.54
C THR A 52 13.05 -2.07 2.12
N LEU A 53 14.19 -1.66 2.67
CA LEU A 53 15.48 -2.31 2.40
C LEU A 53 15.50 -3.75 2.87
N LYS A 54 14.90 -4.05 4.04
CA LYS A 54 14.84 -5.42 4.56
C LYS A 54 13.95 -6.29 3.67
N SER A 55 12.78 -5.78 3.30
CA SER A 55 11.85 -6.47 2.40
C SER A 55 12.43 -6.75 1.01
N LEU A 56 13.18 -5.80 0.43
CA LEU A 56 13.72 -5.95 -0.93
C LEU A 56 14.98 -6.81 -1.01
N THR A 57 15.82 -6.80 0.03
CA THR A 57 17.15 -7.41 -0.03
C THR A 57 17.36 -8.55 0.94
N SER A 58 16.51 -8.66 1.98
CA SER A 58 16.65 -9.59 3.10
C SER A 58 18.05 -9.60 3.74
N SER A 59 18.84 -8.53 3.56
CA SER A 59 20.26 -8.50 3.88
C SER A 59 20.56 -7.58 5.06
N LYS A 60 20.92 -8.19 6.19
CA LYS A 60 21.41 -7.47 7.38
C LYS A 60 22.64 -6.61 7.07
N LYS A 61 23.52 -7.05 6.15
CA LYS A 61 24.72 -6.30 5.76
C LYS A 61 24.36 -4.97 5.10
N ILE A 62 23.39 -4.98 4.18
CA ILE A 62 22.94 -3.77 3.48
C ILE A 62 22.32 -2.79 4.47
N LEU A 63 21.44 -3.26 5.36
CA LEU A 63 20.85 -2.40 6.38
C LEU A 63 21.91 -1.77 7.30
N ASN A 64 22.90 -2.56 7.73
CA ASN A 64 23.96 -2.04 8.58
C ASN A 64 24.79 -0.96 7.89
N ILE A 65 25.09 -1.11 6.60
CA ILE A 65 25.78 -0.08 5.82
C ILE A 65 24.95 1.21 5.76
N VAL A 66 23.66 1.13 5.40
CA VAL A 66 22.81 2.32 5.28
C VAL A 66 22.57 2.98 6.64
N ASN A 67 22.42 2.20 7.71
CA ASN A 67 22.35 2.69 9.08
C ASN A 67 23.66 3.36 9.51
N SER A 68 24.83 2.83 9.11
CA SER A 68 26.13 3.45 9.42
C SER A 68 26.29 4.84 8.77
N TYR A 69 25.62 5.07 7.63
CA TYR A 69 25.53 6.40 7.01
C TYR A 69 24.46 7.31 7.65
N GLY A 70 23.71 6.83 8.65
CA GLY A 70 22.70 7.61 9.37
C GLY A 70 21.39 7.85 8.61
N HIS A 71 21.14 7.10 7.53
CA HIS A 71 19.95 7.29 6.69
C HIS A 71 18.76 6.39 7.06
N CYS A 72 19.00 5.38 7.90
CA CYS A 72 18.05 4.34 8.23
C CYS A 72 18.18 3.96 9.71
N CYS A 73 17.15 3.34 10.27
CA CYS A 73 17.24 2.69 11.57
C CYS A 73 18.06 1.39 11.52
N SER A 74 18.53 0.92 12.68
CA SER A 74 19.29 -0.33 12.79
C SER A 74 18.44 -1.56 12.45
N TYR A 75 19.08 -2.64 12.01
CA TYR A 75 18.43 -3.92 11.73
C TYR A 75 17.54 -4.42 12.87
N ASN A 76 18.03 -4.35 14.12
CA ASN A 76 17.28 -4.84 15.29
C ASN A 76 15.95 -4.09 15.46
N VAL A 77 15.95 -2.77 15.30
CA VAL A 77 14.72 -1.95 15.36
C VAL A 77 13.73 -2.35 14.26
N VAL A 78 14.21 -2.65 13.04
CA VAL A 78 13.33 -3.11 11.96
C VAL A 78 12.73 -4.47 12.30
N GLU A 79 13.51 -5.38 12.87
CA GLU A 79 13.06 -6.71 13.30
C GLU A 79 12.05 -6.64 14.44
N GLU A 80 12.28 -5.78 15.43
CA GLU A 80 11.33 -5.49 16.51
C GLU A 80 10.01 -4.97 15.95
N LEU A 81 10.05 -3.99 15.02
CA LEU A 81 8.86 -3.43 14.38
C LEU A 81 8.08 -4.46 13.57
N GLU A 82 8.75 -5.32 12.81
CA GLU A 82 8.08 -6.39 12.04
C GLU A 82 7.45 -7.45 12.95
N THR A 83 8.14 -7.76 14.05
CA THR A 83 7.64 -8.67 15.08
C THR A 83 6.40 -8.09 15.74
N GLU A 84 6.44 -6.84 16.17
CA GLU A 84 5.29 -6.13 16.76
C GLU A 84 4.13 -6.00 15.76
N ALA A 85 4.40 -5.68 14.50
CA ALA A 85 3.37 -5.61 13.46
C ALA A 85 2.70 -6.97 13.23
N THR A 86 3.46 -8.06 13.32
CA THR A 86 2.93 -9.43 13.22
C THR A 86 2.07 -9.76 14.44
N PHE A 87 2.54 -9.49 15.65
CA PHE A 87 1.74 -9.66 16.87
C PHE A 87 0.45 -8.86 16.83
N ALA A 88 0.50 -7.58 16.47
CA ALA A 88 -0.68 -6.73 16.33
C ALA A 88 -1.66 -7.23 15.25
N SER A 89 -1.16 -7.94 14.23
CA SER A 89 -2.00 -8.55 13.19
C SER A 89 -2.63 -9.86 13.68
N THR A 90 -1.94 -10.63 14.52
CA THR A 90 -2.45 -11.86 15.13
C THR A 90 -3.42 -11.57 16.30
N ASP A 91 -3.20 -10.49 17.04
CA ASP A 91 -4.09 -10.02 18.12
C ASP A 91 -5.43 -9.50 17.58
N ARG A 92 -5.54 -9.24 16.27
CA ARG A 92 -6.86 -9.07 15.63
C ARG A 92 -7.59 -10.41 15.68
N THR A 93 -8.49 -10.53 16.64
CA THR A 93 -9.44 -11.66 16.76
C THR A 93 -10.42 -11.75 15.58
N GLU A 94 -10.52 -10.69 14.78
CA GLU A 94 -11.37 -10.63 13.61
C GLU A 94 -10.64 -11.22 12.39
N ILE A 95 -10.89 -12.50 12.15
CA ILE A 95 -10.51 -13.21 10.91
C ILE A 95 -11.32 -12.66 9.71
N CYS A 96 -12.45 -12.01 10.01
CA CYS A 96 -13.39 -11.52 9.01
C CYS A 96 -12.87 -10.20 8.39
N PRO A 97 -12.82 -10.08 7.05
CA PRO A 97 -12.51 -8.83 6.38
C PRO A 97 -13.44 -7.69 6.84
N CYS A 98 -12.92 -6.47 6.89
CA CYS A 98 -13.62 -5.28 7.43
C CYS A 98 -15.00 -5.01 6.80
N ASP A 99 -15.18 -5.44 5.55
CA ASP A 99 -16.40 -5.20 4.76
C ASP A 99 -17.46 -6.30 4.94
N ILE A 100 -17.14 -7.38 5.66
CA ILE A 100 -18.06 -8.50 5.94
C ILE A 100 -18.56 -8.37 7.38
N GLN A 101 -19.88 -8.28 7.53
CA GLN A 101 -20.52 -8.07 8.83
C GLN A 101 -20.86 -9.42 9.47
N LEU A 102 -20.39 -9.68 10.68
CA LEU A 102 -20.73 -10.89 11.44
C LEU A 102 -22.13 -10.77 12.07
N LYS A 103 -23.19 -10.79 11.25
CA LYS A 103 -24.59 -10.79 11.70
C LYS A 103 -25.32 -12.05 11.28
N SER A 104 -26.23 -12.54 12.13
CA SER A 104 -26.98 -13.79 11.90
C SER A 104 -28.04 -13.69 10.79
N ASP A 105 -28.43 -12.47 10.43
CA ASP A 105 -29.42 -12.16 9.38
C ASP A 105 -28.82 -12.06 7.98
N LEU A 106 -27.48 -12.05 7.86
CA LEU A 106 -26.79 -11.94 6.58
C LEU A 106 -26.27 -13.30 6.12
N LYS A 107 -26.62 -13.68 4.88
CA LYS A 107 -26.08 -14.86 4.25
C LYS A 107 -24.70 -14.53 3.71
N THR A 108 -23.69 -15.30 4.14
CA THR A 108 -22.31 -15.14 3.71
C THR A 108 -21.88 -16.41 2.98
N GLY A 109 -21.38 -16.25 1.76
CA GLY A 109 -20.84 -17.32 0.95
C GLY A 109 -19.34 -17.14 0.76
N VAL A 110 -18.62 -18.27 0.72
CA VAL A 110 -17.21 -18.30 0.35
C VAL A 110 -17.07 -19.34 -0.77
N ALA A 111 -16.36 -18.97 -1.83
CA ALA A 111 -16.00 -19.88 -2.90
C ALA A 111 -14.49 -19.83 -3.11
N TYR A 112 -13.88 -21.00 -3.27
CA TYR A 112 -12.46 -21.14 -3.59
C TYR A 112 -12.35 -21.82 -4.94
N ASP A 113 -11.46 -21.31 -5.77
CA ASP A 113 -11.13 -21.90 -7.06
C ASP A 113 -9.63 -21.81 -7.33
N ASN A 114 -9.14 -22.68 -8.21
CA ASN A 114 -7.76 -22.63 -8.67
C ASN A 114 -7.62 -21.54 -9.72
N PHE A 115 -6.74 -20.59 -9.45
CA PHE A 115 -6.33 -19.56 -10.39
C PHE A 115 -5.08 -20.02 -11.13
N ASP A 116 -5.29 -20.80 -12.18
CA ASP A 116 -4.20 -21.27 -13.04
C ASP A 116 -3.86 -20.23 -14.10
N ARG A 117 -2.66 -19.65 -14.01
CA ARG A 117 -2.15 -18.75 -15.05
C ARG A 117 -1.07 -19.46 -15.86
N PHE A 118 -1.23 -19.45 -17.18
CA PHE A 118 -0.13 -19.73 -18.09
C PHE A 118 0.89 -18.60 -17.95
N VAL A 119 2.03 -18.90 -17.33
CA VAL A 119 3.15 -17.98 -17.24
C VAL A 119 4.17 -18.43 -18.27
N GLU A 120 4.67 -17.52 -19.09
CA GLU A 120 5.84 -17.80 -19.91
C GLU A 120 7.05 -17.87 -19.00
N THR A 121 7.39 -19.09 -18.58
CA THR A 121 8.65 -19.37 -17.89
C THR A 121 9.76 -19.56 -18.94
N ILE A 122 11.00 -19.22 -18.58
CA ILE A 122 12.16 -19.23 -19.51
C ILE A 122 12.46 -20.66 -20.00
N ASP A 123 12.02 -21.65 -19.23
CA ASP A 123 12.11 -23.10 -19.44
C ASP A 123 10.82 -23.72 -20.01
N GLY A 124 9.75 -22.94 -20.22
CA GLY A 124 8.51 -23.39 -20.85
C GLY A 124 7.74 -24.45 -20.07
N LYS A 125 8.07 -24.64 -18.80
CA LYS A 125 7.42 -25.56 -17.86
C LYS A 125 6.98 -24.78 -16.64
N ASP A 126 5.81 -25.16 -16.13
CA ASP A 126 5.12 -24.62 -14.96
C ASP A 126 4.08 -23.52 -15.25
N THR A 127 2.83 -23.90 -15.01
CA THR A 127 1.71 -23.00 -14.75
C THR A 127 1.80 -22.51 -13.31
N LEU A 128 1.49 -21.24 -13.06
CA LEU A 128 1.32 -20.75 -11.70
C LEU A 128 0.00 -21.31 -11.16
N HIS A 129 0.07 -22.15 -10.12
CA HIS A 129 -1.07 -22.70 -9.42
C HIS A 129 -1.28 -21.95 -8.10
N ASP A 130 -2.26 -21.06 -8.06
CA ASP A 130 -2.65 -20.34 -6.83
C ASP A 130 -4.11 -20.67 -6.50
N THR A 131 -4.47 -20.82 -5.23
CA THR A 131 -5.87 -21.02 -4.82
C THR A 131 -6.43 -19.69 -4.36
N VAL A 132 -7.42 -19.17 -5.08
CA VAL A 132 -8.02 -17.87 -4.78
C VAL A 132 -9.39 -18.08 -4.14
N GLY A 133 -9.66 -17.35 -3.07
CA GLY A 133 -10.95 -17.29 -2.42
C GLY A 133 -11.69 -16.00 -2.74
N ILE A 134 -13.00 -16.09 -2.98
CA ILE A 134 -13.92 -14.97 -2.96
C ILE A 134 -14.88 -15.11 -1.78
N ILE A 135 -15.12 -14.00 -1.08
CA ILE A 135 -16.14 -13.90 -0.04
C ILE A 135 -17.20 -12.90 -0.51
N PHE A 136 -18.46 -13.27 -0.37
CA PHE A 136 -19.59 -12.42 -0.71
C PHE A 136 -20.66 -12.53 0.38
N GLN A 137 -21.39 -11.44 0.58
CA GLN A 137 -22.41 -11.34 1.61
C GLN A 137 -23.60 -10.53 1.08
N ASP A 138 -24.79 -10.86 1.54
CA ASP A 138 -25.98 -10.04 1.30
C ASP A 138 -25.75 -8.59 1.78
N ILE A 139 -26.32 -7.62 1.07
CA ILE A 139 -26.20 -6.20 1.44
C ILE A 139 -27.09 -5.96 2.66
N SER A 140 -26.50 -5.50 3.77
CA SER A 140 -27.30 -5.08 4.92
C SER A 140 -28.02 -3.75 4.65
N GLU A 141 -29.24 -3.61 5.18
CA GLU A 141 -30.01 -2.37 5.08
C GLU A 141 -29.32 -1.18 5.78
N ASP A 142 -28.40 -1.45 6.71
CA ASP A 142 -27.55 -0.42 7.32
C ASP A 142 -26.49 0.11 6.35
N PHE A 143 -26.04 -0.70 5.39
CA PHE A 143 -25.01 -0.35 4.41
C PHE A 143 -25.54 0.51 3.26
N THR A 144 -26.84 0.41 2.94
CA THR A 144 -27.49 1.27 1.93
C THR A 144 -27.62 2.72 2.44
N GLY A 145 -27.82 2.93 3.74
CA GLY A 145 -27.79 4.25 4.37
C GLY A 145 -26.43 4.94 4.27
N LEU A 146 -25.33 4.20 4.50
CA LEU A 146 -23.96 4.73 4.38
C LEU A 146 -23.55 5.04 2.93
N ARG A 147 -23.99 4.23 1.96
CA ARG A 147 -23.76 4.50 0.53
C ARG A 147 -24.55 5.71 0.01
N ALA A 148 -25.75 5.97 0.56
CA ALA A 148 -26.51 7.19 0.24
C ALA A 148 -25.79 8.45 0.75
N ILE A 149 -25.28 8.41 1.99
CA ILE A 149 -24.46 9.51 2.57
C ILE A 149 -23.15 9.72 1.79
N GLN A 150 -22.54 8.65 1.26
CA GLN A 150 -21.35 8.77 0.40
C GLN A 150 -21.67 9.32 -0.99
N LYS A 151 -22.85 9.06 -1.57
CA LYS A 151 -23.21 9.61 -2.89
C LYS A 151 -23.38 11.12 -2.87
N ASP A 152 -23.97 11.68 -1.82
CA ASP A 152 -24.17 13.13 -1.69
C ASP A 152 -22.85 13.89 -1.46
N ASN A 153 -21.83 13.23 -0.91
CA ASN A 153 -20.49 13.81 -0.72
C ASN A 153 -19.54 13.61 -1.92
N VAL A 154 -19.91 12.82 -2.94
CA VAL A 154 -19.07 12.50 -4.10
C VAL A 154 -19.43 13.31 -5.34
N GLN A 155 -20.50 14.12 -5.31
CA GLN A 155 -20.85 14.99 -6.44
C GLN A 155 -19.74 16.03 -6.77
N ASP A 156 -18.86 16.37 -5.81
CA ASP A 156 -17.77 17.32 -6.01
C ASP A 156 -16.43 16.71 -6.48
N LEU A 157 -16.34 15.39 -6.72
CA LEU A 157 -15.13 14.73 -7.23
C LEU A 157 -15.27 14.12 -8.64
N ALA A 158 -16.34 14.44 -9.36
CA ALA A 158 -16.64 13.91 -10.69
C ALA A 158 -15.88 14.57 -11.85
N SER A 159 -14.68 15.13 -11.64
CA SER A 159 -13.88 15.77 -12.70
C SER A 159 -12.45 15.24 -12.90
N ILE A 160 -12.06 14.15 -12.24
CA ILE A 160 -10.77 13.48 -12.53
C ILE A 160 -11.03 12.09 -13.09
N GLY A 161 -11.04 12.00 -14.42
CA GLY A 161 -11.21 10.76 -15.17
C GLY A 161 -10.17 9.71 -14.78
N LYS A 162 -10.56 8.78 -13.91
CA LYS A 162 -9.90 7.49 -13.75
C LYS A 162 -10.60 6.50 -14.67
N LYS A 163 -9.95 6.17 -15.79
CA LYS A 163 -10.28 4.98 -16.60
C LYS A 163 -10.20 3.75 -15.70
N ARG A 164 -11.32 3.31 -15.14
CA ARG A 164 -11.51 1.94 -14.67
C ARG A 164 -11.35 1.05 -15.90
N ARG A 165 -10.43 0.08 -15.86
CA ARG A 165 -10.39 -0.98 -16.87
C ARG A 165 -11.66 -1.81 -16.68
N THR A 166 -12.61 -1.64 -17.58
CA THR A 166 -13.75 -2.52 -17.72
C THR A 166 -13.27 -3.81 -18.41
N PHE A 167 -13.80 -4.95 -17.98
CA PHE A 167 -13.67 -6.19 -18.75
C PHE A 167 -14.42 -5.98 -20.07
N ASP A 168 -13.70 -6.05 -21.19
CA ASP A 168 -14.30 -6.04 -22.50
C ASP A 168 -15.06 -7.36 -22.69
N ALA A 169 -16.33 -7.27 -23.06
CA ALA A 169 -17.13 -8.44 -23.40
C ALA A 169 -16.59 -9.06 -24.68
N ILE A 170 -16.29 -10.35 -24.65
CA ILE A 170 -15.89 -11.13 -25.83
C ILE A 170 -17.14 -11.25 -26.71
N ILE A 171 -17.13 -10.57 -27.86
CA ILE A 171 -18.13 -10.75 -28.91
C ILE A 171 -17.76 -12.06 -29.64
N PRO A 172 -18.64 -13.07 -29.71
CA PRO A 172 -18.35 -14.26 -30.49
C PRO A 172 -18.35 -13.91 -31.98
N ASP A 173 -17.26 -14.23 -32.67
CA ASP A 173 -17.16 -14.10 -34.13
C ASP A 173 -18.24 -14.96 -34.80
N SER A 174 -19.12 -14.30 -35.54
CA SER A 174 -20.08 -14.94 -36.41
C SER A 174 -19.35 -15.70 -37.53
N PHE A 175 -19.39 -17.03 -37.48
CA PHE A 175 -19.02 -17.90 -38.58
C PHE A 175 -19.90 -17.62 -39.80
N ASN A 176 -19.40 -16.82 -40.74
CA ASN A 176 -19.92 -16.83 -42.11
C ASN A 176 -19.07 -17.82 -42.94
N ARG A 177 -19.59 -19.05 -43.07
CA ARG A 177 -19.22 -19.96 -44.16
C ARG A 177 -20.33 -19.90 -45.21
N THR A 178 -19.99 -19.40 -46.38
CA THR A 178 -20.56 -19.81 -47.67
C THR A 178 -19.40 -19.95 -48.63
#